data_AF-A0A0G1BBA1-F1
#
_entry.id   AF-A0A0G1BBA1-F1
#
_cell.length_a   1.000
_cell.length_b   1.000
_cell.length_c   1.000
_cell.angle_alpha   90.00
_cell.angle_beta   90.00
_cell.angle_gamma   90.00
#
_symmetry.space_group_name_H-M   'P 1'
#
loop_
_entity.id
_entity.type
_entity.pdbx_description
1 polymer ?
#
loop_
_entity_poly.entity_id
_entity_poly.type
_entity_poly.pdbx_seq_one_letter_code
_entity_poly.pdbx_strand_id
1 'polypeptide(L)'
;MKTKTRESEYKPLLFTTTLRNPERLKWFLGVLKDYNGKVLDDQLAEEISGEVIRVGLYKPTNISAVVKNKIETKEPLSDSEVKKVLEDNPQNHKEAGFSKGWASRFDTWFKIAKELGFVYYKNGEKIRFSDIGLKLVDNEHPEFEQQAFLNAFVKYQSNSPFRRVLNENAPLILLLSVINKINADKDLNGTGISKLELPLVIFWKDNDAEKLYKLIKKIRRGKPC
;
A
#
# COMPACT_ATOMS: atom_id res chain seq x y z
N MET A 1 -28.09 13.03 0.96
CA MET A 1 -27.41 12.88 2.28
C MET A 1 -26.00 13.44 2.17
N LYS A 2 -25.64 14.48 2.93
CA LYS A 2 -24.25 14.95 3.00
C LYS A 2 -23.42 13.90 3.74
N THR A 3 -22.54 13.20 3.04
CA THR A 3 -21.59 12.26 3.64
C THR A 3 -20.71 13.06 4.60
N LYS A 4 -20.90 12.88 5.91
CA LYS A 4 -20.11 13.56 6.94
C LYS A 4 -18.64 13.18 6.71
N THR A 5 -17.86 14.13 6.20
CA THR A 5 -16.48 13.83 5.81
C THR A 5 -15.66 13.79 7.09
N ARG A 6 -14.94 12.68 7.32
CA ARG A 6 -14.12 12.52 8.53
C ARG A 6 -13.06 13.63 8.59
N GLU A 7 -12.92 14.24 9.76
CA GLU A 7 -11.89 15.23 10.03
C GLU A 7 -10.49 14.62 9.96
N SER A 8 -9.50 15.43 9.59
CA SER A 8 -8.10 15.02 9.58
C SER A 8 -7.61 14.89 11.01
N GLU A 9 -6.86 13.82 11.30
CA GLU A 9 -6.25 13.58 12.61
C GLU A 9 -4.79 13.16 12.39
N TYR A 10 -3.95 13.29 13.42
CA TYR A 10 -2.63 12.67 13.41
C TYR A 10 -2.77 11.14 13.50
N LYS A 11 -2.11 10.41 12.60
CA LYS A 11 -2.20 8.94 12.53
C LYS A 11 -0.83 8.35 12.23
N PRO A 12 -0.50 7.18 12.80
CA PRO A 12 0.70 6.47 12.39
C PRO A 12 0.59 6.12 10.91
N LEU A 13 1.70 6.27 10.19
CA LEU A 13 1.82 5.71 8.85
C LEU A 13 1.70 4.19 8.92
N LEU A 14 0.59 3.68 8.41
CA LEU A 14 0.35 2.26 8.24
C LEU A 14 0.42 1.93 6.75
N PHE A 15 1.22 0.92 6.43
CA PHE A 15 1.23 0.27 5.13
C PHE A 15 0.32 -0.96 5.17
N THR A 16 -0.46 -1.16 4.12
CA THR A 16 -1.39 -2.29 3.99
C THR A 16 -0.61 -3.62 3.93
N THR A 17 -1.30 -4.73 4.19
CA THR A 17 -0.69 -6.06 4.08
C THR A 17 -0.17 -6.36 2.67
N THR A 18 -0.74 -5.74 1.64
CA THR A 18 -0.25 -5.83 0.25
C THR A 18 1.16 -5.26 0.09
N LEU A 19 1.50 -4.17 0.79
CA LEU A 19 2.84 -3.56 0.72
C LEU A 19 3.86 -4.21 1.68
N ARG A 20 3.41 -4.99 2.68
CA ARG A 20 4.34 -5.72 3.58
C ARG A 20 5.23 -6.71 2.83
N ASN A 21 4.82 -7.12 1.62
CA ASN A 21 5.65 -7.80 0.64
C ASN A 21 5.64 -6.99 -0.68
N PRO A 22 6.66 -6.17 -0.97
CA PRO A 22 6.73 -5.33 -2.17
C PRO A 22 6.56 -6.10 -3.48
N GLU A 23 7.12 -7.32 -3.56
CA GLU A 23 6.99 -8.22 -4.71
C GLU A 23 5.52 -8.59 -4.96
N ARG A 24 4.74 -8.77 -3.90
CA ARG A 24 3.31 -9.05 -4.01
C ARG A 24 2.57 -7.87 -4.65
N LEU A 25 2.93 -6.63 -4.34
CA LEU A 25 2.31 -5.46 -4.96
C LEU A 25 2.56 -5.43 -6.48
N LYS A 26 3.77 -5.80 -6.91
CA LYS A 26 4.10 -5.96 -8.34
C LYS A 26 3.15 -6.93 -9.03
N TRP A 27 2.87 -8.09 -8.44
CA TRP A 27 1.96 -9.08 -9.04
C TRP A 27 0.50 -8.60 -9.12
N PHE A 28 0.01 -7.92 -8.08
CA PHE A 28 -1.31 -7.29 -8.14
C PHE A 28 -1.39 -6.27 -9.28
N LEU A 29 -0.39 -5.40 -9.40
CA LEU A 29 -0.33 -4.43 -10.50
C LEU A 29 -0.17 -5.09 -11.87
N GLY A 30 0.48 -6.26 -11.94
CA GLY A 30 0.54 -7.09 -13.13
C GLY A 30 -0.86 -7.45 -13.65
N VAL A 31 -1.76 -7.91 -12.77
CA VAL A 31 -3.17 -8.17 -13.13
C VAL A 31 -3.87 -6.87 -13.58
N LEU A 32 -3.68 -5.77 -12.85
CA LEU A 32 -4.35 -4.51 -13.17
C LEU A 32 -3.86 -3.87 -14.49
N LYS A 33 -2.62 -4.18 -14.93
CA LYS A 33 -2.00 -3.66 -16.15
C LYS A 33 -2.85 -3.95 -17.39
N ASP A 34 -3.48 -5.12 -17.45
CA ASP A 34 -4.33 -5.56 -18.57
C ASP A 34 -5.62 -4.73 -18.72
N TYR A 35 -5.91 -3.89 -17.72
CA TYR A 35 -7.06 -3.00 -17.68
C TYR A 35 -6.67 -1.52 -17.85
N ASN A 36 -5.39 -1.23 -18.12
CA ASN A 36 -4.92 0.14 -18.37
C ASN A 36 -5.69 0.78 -19.53
N GLY A 37 -6.20 1.99 -19.31
CA GLY A 37 -7.03 2.74 -20.27
C GLY A 37 -8.52 2.41 -20.26
N LYS A 38 -8.95 1.32 -19.61
CA LYS A 38 -10.38 0.98 -19.45
C LYS A 38 -11.04 1.90 -18.41
N VAL A 39 -12.30 2.26 -18.63
CA VAL A 39 -13.09 3.05 -17.67
C VAL A 39 -13.48 2.15 -16.50
N LEU A 40 -13.11 2.55 -15.29
CA LEU A 40 -13.41 1.80 -14.07
C LEU A 40 -14.85 2.06 -13.64
N ASP A 41 -15.62 0.99 -13.49
CA ASP A 41 -16.89 0.98 -12.77
C ASP A 41 -16.91 -0.16 -11.73
N ASP A 42 -18.02 -0.29 -10.99
CA ASP A 42 -18.14 -1.33 -9.96
C ASP A 42 -18.11 -2.75 -10.55
N GLN A 43 -18.62 -2.94 -11.79
CA GLN A 43 -18.61 -4.23 -12.47
C GLN A 43 -17.18 -4.62 -12.87
N LEU A 44 -16.43 -3.70 -13.48
CA LEU A 44 -15.03 -3.92 -13.85
C LEU A 44 -14.16 -4.13 -12.61
N ALA A 45 -14.44 -3.42 -11.51
CA ALA A 45 -13.74 -3.62 -10.25
C ALA A 45 -13.98 -5.03 -9.68
N GLU A 46 -15.19 -5.57 -9.80
CA GLU A 46 -15.52 -6.94 -9.43
C GLU A 46 -14.86 -7.96 -10.37
N GLU A 47 -14.86 -7.73 -11.68
CA GLU A 47 -14.13 -8.55 -12.67
C GLU A 47 -12.64 -8.65 -12.34
N ILE A 48 -11.97 -7.52 -12.13
CA ILE A 48 -10.55 -7.49 -11.72
C ILE A 48 -10.35 -8.22 -10.39
N SER A 49 -11.32 -8.15 -9.48
CA SER A 49 -11.26 -8.90 -8.22
C SER A 49 -11.33 -10.40 -8.43
N GLY A 50 -12.15 -10.84 -9.37
CA GLY A 50 -12.19 -12.22 -9.85
C GLY A 50 -10.84 -12.67 -10.40
N GLU A 51 -10.18 -11.84 -11.21
CA GLU A 51 -8.86 -12.16 -11.77
C GLU A 51 -7.76 -12.29 -10.71
N VAL A 52 -7.76 -11.41 -9.70
CA VAL A 52 -6.84 -11.52 -8.55
C VAL A 52 -7.03 -12.86 -7.81
N ILE A 53 -8.27 -13.35 -7.70
CA ILE A 53 -8.57 -14.67 -7.10
C ILE A 53 -8.17 -15.80 -8.05
N ARG A 54 -8.42 -15.64 -9.36
CA ARG A 54 -8.11 -16.62 -10.40
C ARG A 54 -6.66 -17.03 -10.35
N VAL A 55 -5.75 -16.05 -10.23
CA VAL A 55 -4.30 -16.28 -10.19
C VAL A 55 -3.78 -16.56 -8.77
N GLY A 56 -4.66 -16.69 -7.77
CA GLY A 56 -4.31 -17.05 -6.40
C GLY A 56 -3.64 -15.94 -5.58
N LEU A 57 -3.63 -14.68 -6.06
CA LEU A 57 -3.06 -13.55 -5.32
C LEU A 57 -3.88 -13.17 -4.08
N TYR A 58 -5.18 -13.50 -4.09
CA TYR A 58 -6.06 -13.45 -2.94
C TYR A 58 -6.79 -14.78 -2.74
N LYS A 59 -6.84 -15.24 -1.48
CA LYS A 59 -7.53 -16.46 -1.06
C LYS A 59 -8.70 -16.10 -0.15
N PRO A 60 -9.95 -16.17 -0.65
CA PRO A 60 -11.15 -16.03 0.19
C PRO A 60 -11.28 -17.19 1.19
N THR A 61 -12.11 -17.02 2.21
CA THR A 61 -12.24 -17.97 3.32
C THR A 61 -13.13 -19.16 2.99
N ASN A 62 -14.24 -18.94 2.29
CA ASN A 62 -15.22 -19.96 1.95
C ASN A 62 -14.96 -20.50 0.55
N ILE A 63 -14.07 -21.50 0.43
CA ILE A 63 -13.68 -22.11 -0.86
C ILE A 63 -13.67 -23.62 -0.76
N SER A 64 -13.95 -24.31 -1.86
CA SER A 64 -13.90 -25.78 -1.92
C SER A 64 -12.47 -26.30 -1.79
N ALA A 65 -12.32 -27.58 -1.44
CA ALA A 65 -11.00 -28.23 -1.38
C ALA A 65 -10.27 -28.20 -2.73
N VAL A 66 -11.01 -28.32 -3.84
CA VAL A 66 -10.47 -28.26 -5.21
C VAL A 66 -9.89 -26.87 -5.49
N VAL A 67 -10.66 -25.81 -5.25
CA VAL A 67 -10.21 -24.43 -5.43
C VAL A 67 -9.01 -24.11 -4.53
N LYS A 68 -9.06 -24.57 -3.27
CA LYS A 68 -7.97 -24.40 -2.32
C LYS A 68 -6.67 -25.03 -2.83
N ASN A 69 -6.75 -26.26 -3.36
CA ASN A 69 -5.59 -26.97 -3.92
C ASN A 69 -5.03 -26.21 -5.12
N LYS A 70 -5.87 -25.79 -6.08
CA LYS A 70 -5.44 -25.00 -7.25
C LYS A 70 -4.68 -23.73 -6.87
N ILE A 71 -5.20 -22.96 -5.90
CA ILE A 71 -4.52 -21.76 -5.41
C ILE A 71 -3.14 -22.11 -4.80
N GLU A 72 -3.04 -23.22 -4.07
CA GLU A 72 -1.79 -23.67 -3.42
C GLU A 72 -0.77 -24.19 -4.45
N THR A 73 -1.22 -24.86 -5.52
CA THR A 73 -0.40 -25.34 -6.63
C THR A 73 -0.15 -24.30 -7.73
N LYS A 74 -0.68 -23.08 -7.55
CA LYS A 74 -0.60 -21.96 -8.52
C LYS A 74 -1.26 -22.28 -9.87
N GLU A 75 -2.26 -23.15 -9.87
CA GLU A 75 -3.10 -23.43 -11.03
C GLU A 75 -4.21 -22.36 -11.14
N PRO A 76 -4.41 -21.73 -12.31
CA PRO A 76 -5.48 -20.77 -12.49
C PRO A 76 -6.88 -21.38 -12.33
N LEU A 77 -7.79 -20.64 -11.72
CA LEU A 77 -9.20 -21.04 -11.62
C LEU A 77 -9.94 -20.83 -12.95
N SER A 78 -10.97 -21.64 -13.20
CA SER A 78 -11.90 -21.43 -14.31
C SER A 78 -12.89 -20.30 -14.02
N ASP A 79 -13.59 -19.81 -15.05
CA ASP A 79 -14.61 -18.76 -14.88
C ASP A 79 -15.72 -19.17 -13.92
N SER A 80 -16.15 -20.44 -13.98
CA SER A 80 -17.19 -20.97 -13.10
C SER A 80 -16.71 -21.08 -11.65
N GLU A 81 -15.44 -21.43 -11.44
CA GLU A 81 -14.83 -21.46 -10.12
C GLU A 81 -14.72 -20.05 -9.53
N VAL A 82 -14.21 -19.08 -10.31
CA VAL A 82 -14.10 -17.68 -9.88
C VAL A 82 -15.47 -17.10 -9.52
N LYS A 83 -16.46 -17.26 -10.41
CA LYS A 83 -17.83 -16.80 -10.17
C LYS A 83 -18.40 -17.37 -8.88
N LYS A 84 -18.28 -18.67 -8.68
CA LYS A 84 -18.74 -19.34 -7.46
C LYS A 84 -18.03 -18.81 -6.21
N VAL A 85 -16.71 -18.60 -6.28
CA VAL A 85 -15.94 -18.06 -5.16
C VAL A 85 -16.37 -16.63 -4.81
N LEU A 86 -16.66 -15.77 -5.80
CA LEU A 86 -17.15 -14.41 -5.57
C LEU A 86 -18.54 -14.42 -4.90
N GLU A 87 -19.44 -15.30 -5.34
CA GLU A 87 -20.79 -15.48 -4.80
C GLU A 87 -20.76 -16.04 -3.36
N ASP A 88 -19.92 -17.04 -3.10
CA ASP A 88 -19.79 -17.71 -1.80
C ASP A 88 -19.05 -16.84 -0.75
N ASN A 89 -18.43 -15.73 -1.16
CA ASN A 89 -17.66 -14.83 -0.29
C ASN A 89 -18.08 -13.36 -0.43
N PRO A 90 -19.35 -13.01 -0.17
CA PRO A 90 -19.81 -11.63 -0.27
C PRO A 90 -19.01 -10.71 0.66
N GLN A 91 -18.57 -9.57 0.12
CA GLN A 91 -17.75 -8.62 0.88
C GLN A 91 -18.61 -7.58 1.60
N ASN A 92 -18.26 -7.28 2.85
CA ASN A 92 -18.97 -6.28 3.66
C ASN A 92 -18.27 -4.90 3.68
N HIS A 93 -17.16 -4.75 2.95
CA HIS A 93 -16.35 -3.53 2.91
C HIS A 93 -17.02 -2.42 2.11
N LYS A 94 -16.85 -1.17 2.56
CA LYS A 94 -17.30 0.04 1.87
C LYS A 94 -16.19 1.09 1.87
N GLU A 95 -15.55 1.26 0.72
CA GLU A 95 -14.58 2.33 0.48
C GLU A 95 -15.26 3.53 -0.18
N ALA A 96 -14.69 4.72 0.03
CA ALA A 96 -15.23 5.94 -0.56
C ALA A 96 -15.09 5.92 -2.09
N GLY A 97 -16.19 6.14 -2.81
CA GLY A 97 -16.23 6.15 -4.28
C GLY A 97 -16.54 4.81 -4.95
N PHE A 98 -16.67 3.71 -4.18
CA PHE A 98 -16.99 2.38 -4.68
C PHE A 98 -18.23 1.82 -4.02
N SER A 99 -19.01 0.99 -4.72
CA SER A 99 -20.12 0.27 -4.07
C SER A 99 -19.62 -0.70 -3.01
N LYS A 100 -20.49 -0.96 -2.01
CA LYS A 100 -20.18 -1.93 -0.96
C LYS A 100 -20.06 -3.31 -1.60
N GLY A 101 -19.03 -4.08 -1.26
CA GLY A 101 -18.79 -5.38 -1.88
C GLY A 101 -17.41 -5.49 -2.52
N TRP A 102 -17.32 -6.26 -3.60
CA TRP A 102 -16.07 -6.53 -4.31
C TRP A 102 -15.45 -5.27 -4.92
N ALA A 103 -16.26 -4.33 -5.41
CA ALA A 103 -15.75 -3.03 -5.86
C ALA A 103 -15.00 -2.25 -4.77
N SER A 104 -15.47 -2.28 -3.52
CA SER A 104 -14.71 -1.71 -2.39
C SER A 104 -13.48 -2.54 -2.05
N ARG A 105 -13.56 -3.88 -2.19
CA ARG A 105 -12.43 -4.78 -1.95
C ARG A 105 -11.28 -4.53 -2.92
N PHE A 106 -11.59 -4.28 -4.19
CA PHE A 106 -10.65 -3.84 -5.21
C PHE A 106 -9.83 -2.64 -4.72
N ASP A 107 -10.48 -1.58 -4.22
CA ASP A 107 -9.77 -0.39 -3.70
C ASP A 107 -8.82 -0.79 -2.56
N THR A 108 -9.22 -1.67 -1.64
CA THR A 108 -8.34 -2.07 -0.53
C THR A 108 -7.01 -2.69 -0.98
N TRP A 109 -6.96 -3.36 -2.14
CA TRP A 109 -5.74 -3.94 -2.68
C TRP A 109 -4.87 -2.92 -3.39
N PHE A 110 -5.47 -2.05 -4.21
CA PHE A 110 -4.75 -1.16 -5.11
C PHE A 110 -4.50 0.24 -4.55
N LYS A 111 -5.18 0.63 -3.47
CA LYS A 111 -5.09 1.97 -2.87
C LYS A 111 -3.66 2.36 -2.53
N ILE A 112 -2.85 1.42 -2.03
CA ILE A 112 -1.45 1.72 -1.73
C ILE A 112 -0.62 1.98 -2.99
N ALA A 113 -0.87 1.27 -4.10
CA ALA A 113 -0.20 1.57 -5.36
C ALA A 113 -0.62 2.94 -5.91
N LYS A 114 -1.87 3.34 -5.68
CA LYS A 114 -2.37 4.67 -5.99
C LYS A 114 -1.74 5.76 -5.13
N GLU A 115 -1.59 5.51 -3.84
CA GLU A 115 -0.87 6.40 -2.91
C GLU A 115 0.61 6.56 -3.29
N LEU A 116 1.26 5.50 -3.78
CA LEU A 116 2.65 5.50 -4.23
C LEU A 116 2.83 6.06 -5.65
N GLY A 117 1.74 6.39 -6.35
CA GLY A 117 1.78 6.98 -7.69
C GLY A 117 2.06 5.99 -8.83
N PHE A 118 1.96 4.68 -8.60
CA PHE A 118 2.13 3.67 -9.66
C PHE A 118 0.93 3.61 -10.61
N VAL A 119 -0.27 3.80 -10.07
CA VAL A 119 -1.51 3.75 -10.86
C VAL A 119 -2.50 4.80 -10.36
N TYR A 120 -3.23 5.42 -11.26
CA TYR A 120 -4.40 6.22 -10.94
C TYR A 120 -5.66 5.51 -11.39
N TYR A 121 -6.67 5.52 -10.54
CA TYR A 121 -8.01 5.06 -10.88
C TYR A 121 -9.05 5.80 -10.04
N LYS A 122 -10.25 5.94 -10.60
CA LYS A 122 -11.43 6.47 -9.92
C LYS A 122 -12.66 5.96 -10.66
N ASN A 123 -13.71 5.62 -9.92
CA ASN A 123 -14.97 5.17 -10.51
C ASN A 123 -15.50 6.21 -11.51
N GLY A 124 -15.88 5.79 -12.71
CA GLY A 124 -16.25 6.61 -13.86
C GLY A 124 -15.07 7.17 -14.68
N GLU A 125 -13.83 6.88 -14.30
CA GLU A 125 -12.62 7.37 -15.00
C GLU A 125 -11.74 6.21 -15.49
N LYS A 126 -10.87 6.49 -16.46
CA LYS A 126 -9.92 5.50 -16.97
C LYS A 126 -8.88 5.11 -15.90
N ILE A 127 -8.59 3.83 -15.78
CA ILE A 127 -7.39 3.33 -15.10
C ILE A 127 -6.18 3.83 -15.89
N ARG A 128 -5.18 4.40 -15.22
CA ARG A 128 -3.97 4.96 -15.85
C ARG A 128 -2.75 4.55 -15.06
N PHE A 129 -1.88 3.77 -15.66
CA PHE A 129 -0.55 3.54 -15.12
C PHE A 129 0.35 4.74 -15.38
N SER A 130 1.20 5.05 -14.39
CA SER A 130 2.33 5.95 -14.61
C SER A 130 3.48 5.22 -15.27
N ASP A 131 4.44 5.94 -15.84
CA ASP A 131 5.65 5.33 -16.42
C ASP A 131 6.40 4.49 -15.39
N ILE A 132 6.44 4.95 -14.13
CA ILE A 132 7.11 4.21 -13.05
C ILE A 132 6.30 2.98 -12.62
N GLY A 133 4.97 3.03 -12.68
CA GLY A 133 4.11 1.87 -12.49
C GLY A 133 4.27 0.83 -13.58
N LEU A 134 4.42 1.25 -14.85
CA LEU A 134 4.70 0.35 -15.97
C LEU A 134 6.07 -0.32 -15.83
N LYS A 135 7.10 0.43 -15.38
CA LYS A 135 8.42 -0.13 -15.04
C LYS A 135 8.35 -1.15 -13.91
N LEU A 136 7.55 -0.91 -12.88
CA LEU A 136 7.42 -1.83 -11.75
C LEU A 136 6.88 -3.21 -12.18
N VAL A 137 5.94 -3.24 -13.14
CA VAL A 137 5.34 -4.47 -13.67
C VAL A 137 6.08 -5.05 -14.88
N ASP A 138 7.29 -4.54 -15.16
CA ASP A 138 8.20 -5.13 -16.12
C ASP A 138 8.87 -6.38 -15.52
N ASN A 139 8.82 -7.49 -16.24
CA ASN A 139 9.43 -8.76 -15.83
C ASN A 139 10.78 -9.00 -16.49
N GLU A 140 11.13 -8.22 -17.52
CA GLU A 140 12.41 -8.33 -18.24
C GLU A 140 13.54 -7.64 -17.46
N HIS A 141 13.20 -6.62 -16.66
CA HIS A 141 14.15 -5.76 -15.94
C HIS A 141 13.91 -5.79 -14.42
N PRO A 142 14.44 -6.79 -13.69
CA PRO A 142 14.21 -6.94 -12.25
C PRO A 142 14.68 -5.73 -11.42
N GLU A 143 15.69 -4.99 -11.89
CA GLU A 143 16.21 -3.79 -11.23
C GLU A 143 15.19 -2.63 -11.19
N PHE A 144 14.19 -2.63 -12.08
CA PHE A 144 13.15 -1.61 -12.10
C PHE A 144 12.25 -1.65 -10.86
N GLU A 145 12.13 -2.81 -10.21
CA GLU A 145 11.36 -2.91 -8.96
C GLU A 145 11.97 -2.02 -7.88
N GLN A 146 13.28 -2.14 -7.64
CA GLN A 146 13.98 -1.32 -6.65
C GLN A 146 13.93 0.17 -7.02
N GLN A 147 14.14 0.51 -8.29
CA GLN A 147 14.09 1.89 -8.76
C GLN A 147 12.70 2.51 -8.60
N ALA A 148 11.64 1.75 -8.89
CA ALA A 148 10.25 2.18 -8.76
C ALA A 148 9.90 2.50 -7.31
N PHE A 149 10.22 1.59 -6.39
CA PHE A 149 9.99 1.82 -4.97
C PHE A 149 10.83 2.97 -4.42
N LEU A 150 12.11 3.07 -4.82
CA LEU A 150 12.96 4.20 -4.41
C LEU A 150 12.35 5.54 -4.88
N ASN A 151 11.94 5.63 -6.15
CA ASN A 151 11.32 6.85 -6.69
C ASN A 151 10.05 7.23 -5.93
N ALA A 152 9.20 6.24 -5.63
CA ALA A 152 7.97 6.44 -4.90
C ALA A 152 8.23 6.91 -3.46
N PHE A 153 9.09 6.21 -2.71
CA PHE A 153 9.33 6.52 -1.30
C PHE A 153 10.12 7.80 -1.05
N VAL A 154 10.99 8.22 -1.98
CA VAL A 154 11.67 9.52 -1.90
C VAL A 154 10.68 10.68 -2.02
N LYS A 155 9.60 10.50 -2.80
CA LYS A 155 8.54 11.51 -3.00
C LYS A 155 7.36 11.36 -2.04
N TYR A 156 7.28 10.25 -1.30
CA TYR A 156 6.12 9.94 -0.48
C TYR A 156 6.01 10.89 0.72
N GLN A 157 4.84 11.50 0.85
CA GLN A 157 4.45 12.32 1.99
C GLN A 157 3.24 11.69 2.69
N SER A 158 3.22 11.77 4.02
CA SER A 158 2.13 11.22 4.82
C SER A 158 0.79 11.90 4.52
N ASN A 159 0.78 13.22 4.34
CA ASN A 159 -0.35 13.93 3.77
C ASN A 159 -0.26 13.84 2.25
N SER A 160 -1.34 13.38 1.62
CA SER A 160 -1.41 13.34 0.16
C SER A 160 -2.86 13.51 -0.29
N PRO A 161 -3.12 13.78 -1.59
CA PRO A 161 -4.48 13.83 -2.11
C PRO A 161 -5.29 12.54 -1.86
N PHE A 162 -4.61 11.42 -1.59
CA PHE A 162 -5.21 10.11 -1.34
C PHE A 162 -5.26 9.73 0.14
N ARG A 163 -4.55 10.47 1.00
CA ARG A 163 -4.47 10.22 2.44
C ARG A 163 -4.71 11.50 3.23
N ARG A 164 -5.86 11.53 3.91
CA ARG A 164 -6.28 12.64 4.76
C ARG A 164 -5.80 12.44 6.20
N VAL A 165 -4.63 13.01 6.51
CA VAL A 165 -4.02 13.02 7.85
C VAL A 165 -3.40 14.40 8.14
N LEU A 166 -3.15 14.69 9.42
CA LEU A 166 -2.45 15.92 9.83
C LEU A 166 -0.92 15.79 9.83
N ASN A 167 -0.38 14.58 9.66
CA ASN A 167 1.06 14.36 9.55
C ASN A 167 1.56 14.92 8.20
N GLU A 168 2.55 15.79 8.24
CA GLU A 168 3.15 16.44 7.05
C GLU A 168 4.59 15.97 6.79
N ASN A 169 4.97 14.84 7.39
CA ASN A 169 6.30 14.28 7.26
C ASN A 169 6.48 13.50 5.94
N ALA A 170 7.72 13.49 5.46
CA ALA A 170 8.25 12.63 4.40
C ALA A 170 9.01 11.46 5.07
N PRO A 171 8.37 10.30 5.28
CA PRO A 171 8.85 9.29 6.23
C PRO A 171 10.26 8.77 5.95
N LEU A 172 10.57 8.46 4.68
CA LEU A 172 11.90 7.98 4.30
C LEU A 172 12.98 9.07 4.51
N ILE A 173 12.68 10.30 4.09
CA ILE A 173 13.62 11.43 4.24
C ILE A 173 13.85 11.77 5.71
N LEU A 174 12.79 11.75 6.53
CA LEU A 174 12.87 11.92 7.97
C LEU A 174 13.74 10.84 8.60
N LEU A 175 13.50 9.57 8.27
CA LEU A 175 14.29 8.44 8.78
C LEU A 175 15.79 8.61 8.47
N LEU A 176 16.12 8.86 7.21
CA LEU A 176 17.52 9.06 6.78
C LEU A 176 18.16 10.26 7.48
N SER A 177 17.42 11.35 7.64
CA SER A 177 17.89 12.55 8.34
C SER A 177 18.17 12.29 9.82
N VAL A 178 17.34 11.49 10.49
CA VAL A 178 17.56 11.09 11.89
C VAL A 178 18.77 10.16 12.01
N ILE A 179 18.91 9.17 11.11
CA ILE A 179 20.09 8.28 11.07
C ILE A 179 21.37 9.10 10.91
N ASN A 180 21.39 10.07 10.00
CA ASN A 180 22.53 10.97 9.81
C ASN A 180 22.88 11.74 11.08
N LYS A 181 21.88 12.24 11.82
CA LYS A 181 22.09 12.93 13.10
C LYS A 181 22.63 11.99 14.19
N ILE A 182 22.12 10.77 14.29
CA ILE A 182 22.62 9.75 15.22
C ILE A 182 24.08 9.40 14.92
N ASN A 183 24.43 9.22 13.64
CA ASN A 183 25.80 8.92 13.24
C ASN A 183 26.77 10.09 13.48
N ALA A 184 26.29 11.33 13.40
CA ALA A 184 27.10 12.51 13.72
C ALA A 184 27.29 12.74 15.24
N ASP A 185 26.49 12.10 16.07
CA ASP A 185 26.54 12.22 17.53
C ASP A 185 27.59 11.29 18.13
N LYS A 186 28.61 11.86 18.77
CA LYS A 186 29.71 11.08 19.39
C LYS A 186 29.22 10.04 20.41
N ASP A 187 28.10 10.29 21.09
CA ASP A 187 27.57 9.36 22.10
C ASP A 187 26.78 8.20 21.49
N LEU A 188 26.29 8.35 20.24
CA LEU A 188 25.37 7.42 19.60
C LEU A 188 25.90 6.88 18.26
N ASN A 189 27.06 7.32 17.79
CA ASN A 189 27.60 6.97 16.48
C ASN A 189 27.70 5.45 16.30
N GLY A 190 27.32 4.96 15.12
CA GLY A 190 27.38 3.55 14.76
C GLY A 190 26.23 2.69 15.31
N THR A 191 25.31 3.25 16.09
CA THR A 191 24.18 2.48 16.67
C THR A 191 22.95 2.38 15.77
N GLY A 192 22.81 3.26 14.77
CA GLY A 192 21.64 3.31 13.89
C GLY A 192 20.32 3.56 14.64
N ILE A 193 19.21 3.09 14.07
CA ILE A 193 17.85 3.15 14.66
C ILE A 193 17.34 1.73 14.90
N SER A 194 16.83 1.46 16.10
CA SER A 194 16.19 0.20 16.46
C SER A 194 14.83 0.06 15.80
N LYS A 195 14.41 -1.17 15.48
CA LYS A 195 13.03 -1.46 15.02
C LYS A 195 11.98 -0.99 16.05
N LEU A 196 12.31 -1.00 17.34
CA LEU A 196 11.44 -0.50 18.41
C LEU A 196 11.28 1.02 18.42
N GLU A 197 12.15 1.75 17.72
CA GLU A 197 12.12 3.20 17.61
C GLU A 197 11.40 3.67 16.33
N LEU A 198 11.16 2.76 15.36
CA LEU A 198 10.41 3.08 14.13
C LEU A 198 9.02 3.69 14.39
N PRO A 199 8.24 3.28 15.42
CA PRO A 199 6.99 3.95 15.79
C PRO A 199 7.12 5.46 15.98
N LEU A 200 8.26 5.94 16.50
CA LEU A 200 8.52 7.38 16.68
C LEU A 200 8.63 8.09 15.34
N VAL A 201 9.21 7.44 14.32
CA VAL A 201 9.37 7.98 12.97
C VAL A 201 8.03 8.00 12.23
N ILE A 202 7.29 6.88 12.24
CA ILE A 202 6.05 6.74 11.46
C ILE A 202 4.87 7.52 12.05
N PHE A 203 4.93 7.91 13.33
CA PHE A 203 3.94 8.77 13.97
C PHE A 203 4.37 10.25 14.01
N TRP A 204 5.60 10.56 13.60
CA TRP A 204 6.12 11.93 13.72
C TRP A 204 5.30 12.91 12.89
N LYS A 205 5.11 14.11 13.43
CA LYS A 205 4.13 15.07 12.89
C LYS A 205 4.63 15.80 11.64
N ASP A 206 5.93 16.08 11.57
CA ASP A 206 6.54 16.97 10.56
C ASP A 206 7.91 16.44 10.11
N ASN A 207 8.71 17.24 9.40
CA ASN A 207 10.07 16.85 8.97
C ASN A 207 11.17 17.29 9.95
N ASP A 208 10.85 17.63 11.20
CA ASP A 208 11.83 18.07 12.19
C ASP A 208 12.65 16.89 12.75
N ALA A 209 13.65 16.48 11.95
CA ALA A 209 14.58 15.40 12.29
C ALA A 209 15.39 15.71 13.55
N GLU A 210 15.63 16.99 13.87
CA GLU A 210 16.41 17.40 15.04
C GLU A 210 15.66 17.11 16.34
N LYS A 211 14.37 17.47 16.40
CA LYS A 211 13.52 17.16 17.56
C LYS A 211 13.35 15.66 17.74
N LEU A 212 13.14 14.91 16.66
CA LEU A 212 12.99 13.46 16.72
C LEU A 212 14.28 12.77 17.20
N TYR A 213 15.44 13.15 16.65
CA TYR A 213 16.74 12.67 17.13
C TYR A 213 16.95 12.95 18.63
N LYS A 214 16.66 14.17 19.09
CA LYS A 214 16.78 14.54 20.52
C LYS A 214 15.87 13.70 21.41
N LEU A 215 14.65 13.41 20.95
CA LEU A 215 13.73 12.53 21.66
C LEU A 215 14.30 11.11 21.79
N ILE A 216 14.79 10.53 20.68
CA ILE A 216 15.44 9.20 20.67
C ILE A 216 16.63 9.18 21.65
N LYS A 217 17.50 10.20 21.60
CA LYS A 217 18.63 10.34 22.52
C LYS A 217 18.19 10.41 23.99
N LYS A 218 17.10 11.13 24.29
CA LYS A 218 16.52 11.22 25.64
C LYS A 218 16.04 9.85 26.13
N ILE A 219 15.30 9.13 25.29
CA ILE A 219 14.77 7.79 25.59
C ILE A 219 15.92 6.80 25.88
N ARG A 220 16.95 6.76 25.02
CA ARG A 220 18.12 5.88 25.21
C ARG A 220 18.89 6.13 26.49
N ARG A 221 18.91 7.38 26.97
CA ARG A 221 19.55 7.78 28.24
C ARG A 221 18.70 7.46 29.48
N GLY A 222 17.52 6.85 29.32
CA GLY A 222 16.65 6.48 30.43
C GLY A 222 15.98 7.66 31.13
N LYS A 223 15.94 8.85 30.51
CA LYS A 223 15.26 10.01 31.10
C LYS A 223 13.76 9.98 30.71
N PRO A 224 12.81 9.89 31.65
CA PRO A 224 11.39 9.84 31.33
C PRO A 224 10.97 11.08 30.54
N CYS A 225 10.05 10.86 29.58
CA CYS A 225 9.53 11.89 28.67
C CYS A 225 8.77 12.96 29.43
#